data_AF-A0A359ICK8-F1
#
_entry.id   AF-A0A359ICK8-F1
#
_cell.length_a   1.000
_cell.length_b   1.000
_cell.length_c   1.000
_cell.angle_alpha   90.00
_cell.angle_beta   90.00
_cell.angle_gamma   90.00
#
_symmetry.space_group_name_H-M   'P 1'
#
loop_
_entity.id
_entity.type
_entity.pdbx_description
1 polymer ?
#
loop_
_entity_poly.entity_id
_entity_poly.type
_entity_poly.pdbx_seq_one_letter_code
_entity_poly.pdbx_strand_id
1 'polypeptide(L)' 'MRKFTDVTDIGSLRQAVDEAFEIKRDRFAHTDLGKNHTLLMIFF' A
#
# COMPACT_ATOMS: atom_id res chain seq x y z
N MET A 1 1.41 8.36 4.48
CA MET A 1 -0.06 8.41 4.27
C MET A 1 -0.76 8.27 5.61
N ARG A 2 -1.75 9.12 5.96
CA ARG A 2 -2.48 9.03 7.26
C ARG A 2 -3.85 8.35 7.14
N LYS A 3 -4.44 8.37 5.95
CA LYS A 3 -5.71 7.73 5.54
C LYS A 3 -5.68 7.51 4.02
N PHE A 4 -6.60 6.71 3.49
CA PHE A 4 -6.76 6.50 2.04
C PHE A 4 -8.25 6.47 1.70
N THR A 5 -8.77 7.64 1.32
CA THR A 5 -10.20 7.90 1.07
C THR A 5 -10.48 8.46 -0.32
N ASP A 6 -9.54 9.21 -0.90
CA ASP A 6 -9.60 9.70 -2.27
C ASP A 6 -8.21 9.70 -2.94
N VAL A 7 -8.15 10.06 -4.23
CA VAL A 7 -6.91 10.00 -5.03
C VAL A 7 -5.81 10.94 -4.52
N THR A 8 -6.16 12.02 -3.83
CA THR A 8 -5.17 13.00 -3.36
C THR A 8 -4.34 12.45 -2.20
N ASP A 9 -4.89 11.49 -1.44
CA ASP A 9 -4.21 10.85 -0.32
C ASP A 9 -2.93 10.10 -0.75
N ILE A 10 -2.83 9.67 -2.02
CA ILE A 10 -1.69 8.94 -2.57
C ILE A 10 -0.49 9.84 -2.91
N GLY A 11 -0.71 11.14 -3.07
CA GLY A 11 0.32 12.08 -3.52
C GLY A 11 0.70 11.86 -5.00
N SER A 12 1.99 11.67 -5.27
CA SER A 12 2.51 11.56 -6.64
C SER A 12 2.13 10.23 -7.29
N LEU A 13 1.32 10.29 -8.35
CA LEU A 13 0.92 9.10 -9.10
C LEU A 13 2.10 8.36 -9.73
N ARG A 14 3.15 9.08 -10.13
CA ARG A 14 4.34 8.46 -10.73
C ARG A 14 5.05 7.55 -9.74
N GLN A 15 5.30 8.06 -8.53
CA GLN A 15 5.95 7.29 -7.47
C GLN A 15 5.11 6.08 -7.07
N ALA A 16 3.80 6.27 -6.90
CA ALA A 16 2.89 5.17 -6.55
C ALA A 16 2.87 4.05 -7.61
N VAL A 17 2.94 4.39 -8.90
CA VAL A 17 2.99 3.41 -9.98
C VAL A 17 4.35 2.71 -10.03
N ASP A 18 5.45 3.43 -9.82
CA ASP A 18 6.79 2.86 -9.77
C ASP A 18 6.92 1.83 -8.62
N GLU A 19 6.43 2.17 -7.42
CA GLU A 19 6.35 1.27 -6.26
C GLU A 19 5.44 0.06 -6.56
N ALA A 20 4.30 0.26 -7.24
CA ALA A 20 3.43 -0.84 -7.64
C ALA A 20 4.10 -1.82 -8.62
N PHE A 21 4.98 -1.33 -9.50
CA PHE A 21 5.77 -2.18 -10.38
C PHE A 21 6.86 -2.94 -9.62
N GLU A 22 7.49 -2.33 -8.63
CA GLU A 22 8.44 -3.00 -7.74
C GLU A 22 7.81 -4.20 -7.03
N ILE A 23 6.68 -4.00 -6.37
CA ILE A 23 5.94 -5.07 -5.67
C ILE A 23 5.46 -6.14 -6.64
N LYS A 24 5.11 -5.77 -7.88
CA LYS A 24 4.72 -6.77 -8.90
C LYS A 24 5.89 -7.65 -9.34
N ARG A 25 7.11 -7.11 -9.39
CA ARG A 25 8.33 -7.86 -9.72
C ARG A 25 8.74 -8.77 -8.57
N ASP A 26 8.65 -8.29 -7.33
CA ASP A 26 8.90 -9.08 -6.12
C ASP A 26 7.77 -8.89 -5.10
N ARG A 27 6.87 -9.87 -5.08
CA ARG A 27 5.61 -9.80 -4.31
C ARG A 27 5.80 -9.86 -2.81
N PHE A 28 6.93 -10.38 -2.34
CA PHE A 28 7.16 -10.66 -0.92
C PHE A 28 8.31 -9.84 -0.33
N ALA A 29 8.92 -8.94 -1.11
CA ALA A 29 10.01 -8.04 -0.70
C ALA A 29 9.74 -7.28 0.61
N HIS A 30 8.46 -7.03 0.93
CA HIS A 30 8.05 -6.26 2.11
C HIS A 30 7.18 -7.04 3.10
N THR A 31 7.21 -8.37 3.08
CA THR A 31 6.38 -9.22 3.96
C THR A 31 6.59 -8.90 5.44
N ASP A 32 7.82 -8.55 5.84
CA ASP A 32 8.14 -8.22 7.23
C ASP A 32 7.49 -6.93 7.72
N LEU A 33 7.10 -6.00 6.83
CA LEU A 33 6.45 -4.74 7.23
C LEU A 33 5.09 -4.97 7.90
N GLY A 34 4.40 -6.07 7.59
CA GLY A 34 3.12 -6.43 8.19
C GLY A 34 3.24 -7.27 9.46
N LYS A 35 4.45 -7.64 9.89
CA LYS A 35 4.65 -8.56 11.01
C LYS A 35 4.15 -7.92 12.31
N ASN A 36 3.26 -8.63 13.02
CA ASN A 36 2.60 -8.17 14.25
C ASN A 36 1.66 -6.96 14.05
N HIS A 37 1.17 -6.73 12.84
CA HIS A 37 0.13 -5.74 12.54
C HIS A 37 -1.16 -6.45 12.07
N THR A 38 -2.32 -6.01 12.57
CA THR A 38 -3.63 -6.60 12.25
C THR A 38 -4.48 -5.61 11.47
N LEU A 39 -4.98 -6.03 10.29
CA LEU A 39 -5.97 -5.28 9.50
C LEU A 39 -7.39 -5.72 9.88
N LEU A 40 -8.28 -4.76 10.17
CA LEU A 40 -9.71 -4.98 10.34
C LEU A 40 -10.48 -4.44 9.13
N MET A 41 -11.35 -5.25 8.54
CA MET A 41 -12.21 -4.86 7.41
C MET A 41 -13.67 -4.92 7.86
N ILE A 42 -14.41 -3.83 7.67
CA ILE A 42 -15.82 -3.70 8.05
C ILE A 42 -16.65 -3.52 6.78
N PHE A 43 -17.68 -4.35 6.62
CA PHE A 43 -18.63 -4.32 5.50
C PHE A 43 -20.03 -4.14 6.08
N PHE A 44 -20.76 -3.14 5.58
CA PHE A 44 -22.15 -2.86 5.94
C PHE A 44 -23.11 -3.45 4.92
#